data_AF-A0A084GIL0-F1
#
_entry.id   AF-A0A084GIL0-F1
#
_cell.length_a   1.000
_cell.length_b   1.000
_cell.length_c   1.000
_cell.angle_alpha   90.00
_cell.angle_beta   90.00
_cell.angle_gamma   90.00
#
_symmetry.space_group_name_H-M   'P 1'
#
loop_
_entity.id
_entity.type
_entity.pdbx_description
1 polymer ?
#
loop_
_entity_poly.entity_id
_entity_poly.type
_entity_poly.pdbx_seq_one_letter_code
_entity_poly.pdbx_strand_id
1 'polypeptide(L)' 'MAKKGRRGNSCILYKDGKEIGTFDSITEAAIYLESKIGGSLYPGIYGLCDGWVPPENSQLYGYSAKRIK' A
#
# COMPACT_ATOMS: atom_id res chain seq x y z
N MET A 1 25.24 -0.87 -5.62
CA MET A 1 24.94 -1.22 -4.21
C MET A 1 23.49 -1.70 -4.14
N ALA A 2 23.25 -3.01 -4.29
CA ALA A 2 21.91 -3.57 -4.14
C ALA A 2 21.59 -3.70 -2.64
N LYS A 3 20.59 -2.96 -2.15
CA LYS A 3 20.21 -3.00 -0.74
C LYS A 3 19.57 -4.36 -0.44
N LYS A 4 20.32 -5.16 0.31
CA LYS A 4 19.92 -6.41 0.96
C LYS A 4 18.59 -6.20 1.68
N GLY A 5 17.52 -6.80 1.16
CA GLY A 5 16.15 -6.68 1.66
C GLY A 5 16.06 -7.04 3.15
N ARG A 6 15.65 -6.06 3.96
CA ARG A 6 15.14 -6.36 5.30
C ARG A 6 13.80 -7.05 5.10
N ARG A 7 13.74 -8.35 5.43
CA ARG A 7 12.48 -9.05 5.70
C ARG A 7 11.65 -8.15 6.62
N GLY A 8 10.44 -7.77 6.20
CA GLY A 8 9.65 -6.87 7.02
C GLY A 8 8.18 -6.93 6.66
N ASN A 9 7.79 -6.25 5.58
CA ASN A 9 6.38 -5.97 5.35
C ASN A 9 6.09 -5.87 3.86
N SER A 10 6.42 -6.91 3.09
CA SER A 10 5.98 -6.98 1.70
C SER A 10 4.46 -6.89 1.65
N CYS A 11 3.92 -6.18 0.69
CA CYS A 11 2.47 -5.99 0.59
C CYS A 11 2.02 -5.97 -0.87
N ILE A 12 0.81 -6.48 -1.09
CA ILE A 12 0.12 -6.43 -2.37
C ILE A 12 -0.90 -5.31 -2.27
N LEU A 13 -0.89 -4.39 -3.23
CA LEU A 13 -1.91 -3.38 -3.39
C LEU A 13 -2.97 -3.87 -4.38
N TYR A 14 -4.22 -3.60 -4.05
CA TYR A 14 -5.37 -3.81 -4.90
C TYR A 14 -6.14 -2.51 -5.08
N LYS A 15 -6.79 -2.38 -6.23
CA LYS A 15 -7.74 -1.32 -6.55
C LYS A 15 -9.00 -1.97 -7.11
N ASP A 16 -10.14 -1.73 -6.49
CA ASP A 16 -11.44 -2.29 -6.88
C ASP A 16 -11.38 -3.83 -7.03
N GLY A 17 -10.64 -4.49 -6.13
CA GLY A 17 -10.41 -5.93 -6.15
C GLY A 17 -9.35 -6.43 -7.15
N LYS A 18 -8.78 -5.56 -7.98
CA LYS A 18 -7.72 -5.91 -8.93
C LYS A 18 -6.35 -5.62 -8.36
N GLU A 19 -5.44 -6.60 -8.42
CA GLU A 19 -4.04 -6.40 -8.04
C GLU A 19 -3.39 -5.35 -8.95
N ILE A 20 -2.81 -4.31 -8.34
CA ILE A 20 -2.11 -3.23 -9.05
C ILE A 20 -0.59 -3.30 -8.88
N GLY A 21 -0.11 -4.06 -7.90
CA GLY A 21 1.32 -4.28 -7.71
C GLY A 21 1.64 -5.01 -6.41
N THR A 22 2.76 -5.72 -6.43
CA THR A 22 3.39 -6.32 -5.26
C THR A 22 4.64 -5.52 -4.93
N PHE A 23 4.80 -5.16 -3.66
CA PHE A 23 5.88 -4.33 -3.16
C PHE A 23 6.65 -5.06 -2.06
N ASP A 24 7.96 -4.89 -2.05
CA ASP A 24 8.83 -5.47 -1.02
C ASP A 24 8.63 -4.82 0.36
N SER A 25 8.02 -3.64 0.44
CA SER A 25 7.71 -2.93 1.68
C SER A 25 6.49 -2.01 1.58
N ILE A 26 5.77 -1.82 2.70
CA ILE A 26 4.68 -0.83 2.83
C ILE A 26 5.13 0.58 2.41
N THR A 27 6.37 0.96 2.72
CA THR A 27 6.93 2.25 2.32
C THR A 27 6.98 2.41 0.80
N GLU A 28 7.37 1.37 0.06
CA GLU A 28 7.41 1.43 -1.40
C GLU A 28 6.01 1.47 -2.01
N ALA A 29 5.08 0.71 -1.44
CA ALA A 29 3.66 0.80 -1.81
C ALA A 29 3.08 2.20 -1.57
N ALA A 30 3.44 2.83 -0.46
CA ALA A 30 3.04 4.20 -0.15
C ALA A 30 3.62 5.19 -1.16
N ILE A 31 4.94 5.15 -1.41
CA ILE A 31 5.60 6.03 -2.40
C ILE A 31 4.96 5.87 -3.78
N TYR A 32 4.66 4.63 -4.19
CA TYR A 32 3.99 4.37 -5.46
C TYR A 32 2.61 5.02 -5.52
N LEU A 33 1.79 4.86 -4.47
CA LEU A 33 0.45 5.46 -4.42
C LEU A 33 0.50 6.99 -4.32
N GLU A 34 1.40 7.54 -3.50
CA GLU A 34 1.65 8.98 -3.39
C GLU A 34 2.07 9.56 -4.74
N SER A 35 2.85 8.83 -5.54
CA SER A 35 3.20 9.25 -6.91
C SER A 35 2.02 9.21 -7.89
N LYS A 36 0.94 8.47 -7.61
CA LYS A 36 -0.22 8.32 -8.50
C LYS A 36 -1.36 9.28 -8.18
N ILE A 37 -1.66 9.45 -6.90
CA ILE A 37 -2.81 10.23 -6.42
C ILE A 37 -2.42 11.40 -5.51
N GLY A 38 -1.13 11.55 -5.18
CA GLY A 38 -0.62 12.61 -4.32
C GLY A 38 -0.99 12.43 -2.85
N GLY A 39 -0.41 13.29 -2.00
CA GLY A 39 -0.66 13.32 -0.56
C GLY A 39 0.31 12.48 0.26
N SER A 40 -0.01 12.30 1.54
CA SER A 40 0.76 11.45 2.46
C SER A 40 -0.08 10.24 2.85
N LEU A 41 0.22 9.09 2.22
CA LEU A 41 -0.64 7.90 2.22
C LEU A 41 -0.06 6.75 3.01
N TYR A 42 1.18 6.85 3.48
CA TYR A 42 1.80 5.86 4.36
C TYR A 42 0.90 5.40 5.53
N PRO A 43 0.29 6.29 6.34
CA PRO A 43 -0.59 5.85 7.44
C PRO A 43 -1.84 5.13 6.93
N GLY A 44 -2.36 5.54 5.78
CA GLY A 44 -3.51 4.89 5.15
C GLY A 44 -3.17 3.48 4.64
N ILE A 45 -2.02 3.30 3.98
CA ILE A 45 -1.55 1.98 3.50
C ILE A 45 -1.31 1.04 4.68
N TYR A 46 -0.74 1.56 5.76
CA TYR A 46 -0.55 0.80 6.98
C TYR A 46 -1.90 0.32 7.53
N GLY A 47 -2.89 1.21 7.61
CA GLY A 47 -4.26 0.85 7.97
C GLY A 47 -4.86 -0.19 7.03
N LEU A 48 -4.70 -0.03 5.71
CA LEU A 48 -5.18 -1.00 4.73
C LEU A 48 -4.61 -2.41 4.98
N CYS A 49 -3.32 -2.51 5.30
CA CYS A 49 -2.69 -3.78 5.64
C CYS A 49 -3.21 -4.39 6.95
N ASP A 50 -3.69 -3.55 7.88
CA ASP A 50 -4.28 -3.95 9.16
C ASP A 50 -5.77 -4.34 9.02
N GLY A 51 -6.38 -4.09 7.85
CA GLY A 51 -7.80 -4.38 7.57
C GLY A 51 -8.72 -3.16 7.64
N TRP A 52 -8.17 -1.95 7.71
CA TRP A 52 -8.95 -0.71 7.58
C TRP A 52 -9.56 -0.60 6.18
N VAL A 53 -10.84 -0.24 6.11
CA VAL A 53 -11.56 0.03 4.85
C VAL A 53 -11.68 1.54 4.68
N PRO A 54 -11.13 2.12 3.61
CA PRO A 54 -11.23 3.55 3.37
C PRO A 54 -12.68 3.97 3.10
N PRO A 55 -13.16 5.06 3.70
CA PRO A 55 -14.48 5.61 3.41
C PRO A 55 -14.53 6.21 2.00
N GLU A 56 -15.74 6.40 1.46
CA GLU A 56 -15.99 6.92 0.10
C GLU A 56 -15.35 8.29 -0.18
N ASN A 57 -15.15 9.09 0.86
CA ASN A 57 -14.50 10.40 0.78
C ASN A 57 -12.97 10.35 0.90
N SER A 58 -12.38 9.16 1.07
CA SER A 58 -10.92 9.00 1.17
C SER A 58 -10.26 8.96 -0.21
N GLN A 59 -9.05 9.51 -0.32
CA GLN A 59 -8.21 9.32 -1.52
C GLN A 59 -7.86 7.83 -1.76
N LEU A 60 -7.93 7.01 -0.72
CA LEU A 60 -7.72 5.57 -0.79
C LEU A 60 -9.02 4.80 -1.04
N TYR A 61 -10.15 5.45 -1.32
CA TYR A 61 -11.37 4.74 -1.65
C TYR A 61 -11.17 3.78 -2.82
N GLY A 62 -11.67 2.55 -2.66
CA GLY A 62 -11.46 1.45 -3.61
C GLY A 62 -10.09 0.77 -3.50
N TYR A 63 -9.14 1.27 -2.70
CA TYR A 63 -7.86 0.61 -2.47
C TYR A 63 -7.92 -0.36 -1.28
N SER A 64 -7.17 -1.45 -1.40
CA SER A 64 -6.89 -2.35 -0.29
C SER A 64 -5.45 -2.84 -0.35
N ALA A 65 -4.92 -3.28 0.78
CA ALA A 65 -3.55 -3.77 0.87
C ALA A 65 -3.51 -5.08 1.67
N LYS A 66 -2.69 -6.03 1.24
CA LYS A 66 -2.50 -7.30 1.95
C LYS A 66 -1.03 -7.50 2.25
N ARG A 67 -0.68 -7.63 3.54
CA ARG A 67 0.68 -7.97 3.94
C ARG A 67 0.98 -9.43 3.58
N ILE A 68 2.12 -9.64 2.94
CA ILE A 68 2.69 -10.95 2.65
C ILE A 68 3.66 -11.27 3.79
N LYS A 69 3.40 -12.36 4.52
CA LYS A 69 4.28 -12.87 5.59
C LYS A 69 5.34 -13.79 5.01
#